data_AF-A1THS1-F1
#
_entry.id   AF-A1THS1-F1
#
_cell.length_a   1.000
_cell.length_b   1.000
_cell.length_c   1.000
_cell.angle_alpha   90.00
_cell.angle_beta   90.00
_cell.angle_gamma   90.00
#
_symmetry.space_group_name_H-M   'P 1'
#
loop_
_entity.id
_entity.type
_entity.pdbx_description
1 polymer ?
#
loop_
_entity_poly.entity_id
_entity_poly.type
_entity_poly.pdbx_seq_one_letter_code
_entity_poly.pdbx_strand_id
1 'polypeptide(L)'
;MREVGGRDVFDEHRVAMLVEEFCRYRGVDAGTRIRVVENLDAAYAVVARKGPDHRWKTIATRHSGADFPPAHAIVPAVAERQAYDHALRMYHRAQPASIGRSWWLRHVVVSAAHWQRFSKAINTARQHGLGWMIRAHKDVVLVPRPALRYLEGSPGLLDDDSGRMAVEWPDGTGFHFLRGTPIDAELYKQIVDGQLSLRAVTAIADADVRSIALSYMSFQQLTSRTGAQLLDVGVRGTALYRLPLPGRIARDRSPGYGDYDYFIHMHDASHPDREFVEWVDPRIGARRDAELCQAHAFGITLQEWLSIEQEG
;
A
#
# COMPACT_ATOMS: atom_id res chain seq x y z
N MET A 1 11.85 -0.99 10.94
CA MET A 1 10.61 -1.66 10.51
C MET A 1 9.97 -2.46 11.66
N ARG A 2 8.79 -2.05 12.14
CA ARG A 2 8.01 -2.85 13.11
C ARG A 2 6.86 -3.52 12.37
N GLU A 3 6.84 -4.85 12.34
CA GLU A 3 5.65 -5.61 11.97
C GLU A 3 4.55 -5.30 13.00
N VAL A 4 3.56 -4.48 12.63
CA VAL A 4 2.34 -4.34 13.43
C VAL A 4 1.38 -5.43 13.00
N GLY A 5 1.56 -6.57 13.64
CA GLY A 5 0.90 -7.83 13.32
C GLY A 5 1.97 -8.89 13.18
N GLY A 6 2.31 -9.56 14.29
CA GLY A 6 3.00 -10.83 14.18
C GLY A 6 2.25 -11.73 13.20
N ARG A 7 2.93 -12.72 12.62
CA ARG A 7 2.26 -13.81 11.90
C ARG A 7 1.25 -14.47 12.86
N ASP A 8 0.06 -13.90 12.97
CA ASP A 8 -1.11 -14.55 13.54
C ASP A 8 -1.40 -15.66 12.54
N VAL A 9 -0.82 -16.82 12.83
CA VAL A 9 -1.00 -18.03 12.04
C VAL A 9 -2.50 -18.26 11.95
N PHE A 10 -3.00 -18.33 10.71
CA PHE A 10 -4.41 -18.57 10.47
C PHE A 10 -4.79 -19.95 11.01
N ASP A 11 -5.62 -19.98 12.06
CA ASP A 11 -6.13 -21.24 12.63
C ASP A 11 -7.42 -21.63 11.91
N GLU A 12 -7.26 -22.38 10.82
CA GLU A 12 -8.37 -22.81 9.96
C GLU A 12 -9.49 -23.48 10.74
N HIS A 13 -9.14 -24.42 11.63
CA HIS A 13 -10.14 -25.18 12.38
C HIS A 13 -10.92 -24.28 13.32
N ARG A 14 -10.22 -23.43 14.08
CA ARG A 14 -10.86 -22.52 15.04
C ARG A 14 -11.71 -21.48 14.34
N VAL A 15 -11.23 -20.90 13.25
CA VAL A 15 -11.98 -19.91 12.45
C VAL A 15 -13.23 -20.55 11.84
N ALA A 16 -13.12 -21.74 11.26
CA ALA A 16 -14.27 -22.44 10.67
C ALA A 16 -15.38 -22.70 11.71
N MET A 17 -15.03 -23.20 12.90
CA MET A 17 -15.99 -23.42 13.99
C MET A 17 -16.69 -22.12 14.42
N LEU A 18 -15.94 -21.03 14.58
CA LEU A 18 -16.49 -19.74 15.01
C LEU A 18 -17.42 -19.14 13.94
N VAL A 19 -17.09 -19.31 12.66
CA VAL A 19 -17.98 -18.85 11.58
C VAL A 19 -19.21 -19.75 11.44
N GLU A 20 -19.12 -21.04 11.75
CA GLU A 20 -20.28 -21.92 11.84
C GLU A 20 -21.24 -21.48 12.94
N GLU A 21 -20.71 -21.18 14.12
CA GLU A 21 -21.46 -20.64 15.25
C GLU A 21 -22.14 -19.31 14.87
N PHE A 22 -21.42 -18.41 14.19
CA PHE A 22 -22.00 -17.19 13.64
C PHE A 22 -23.15 -17.49 12.68
N CYS A 23 -22.98 -18.43 11.74
CA CYS A 23 -24.04 -18.79 10.79
C CYS A 23 -25.27 -19.37 11.49
N ARG A 24 -25.08 -20.16 12.55
CA ARG A 24 -26.15 -20.75 13.36
C ARG A 24 -26.93 -19.69 14.11
N TYR A 25 -26.26 -18.73 14.76
CA TYR A 25 -26.92 -17.61 15.43
C TYR A 25 -27.74 -16.72 14.49
N ARG A 26 -27.37 -16.68 13.20
CA ARG A 26 -28.06 -15.89 12.18
C ARG A 26 -29.08 -16.70 11.35
N GLY A 27 -29.26 -17.99 11.64
CA GLY A 27 -30.18 -18.88 10.94
C GLY A 27 -29.86 -19.03 9.45
N VAL A 28 -28.58 -19.13 9.11
CA VAL A 28 -28.08 -19.35 7.74
C VAL A 28 -27.16 -20.58 7.64
N ASP A 29 -27.10 -21.40 8.68
CA ASP A 29 -26.29 -22.63 8.78
C ASP A 29 -26.87 -23.79 7.96
N ALA A 30 -28.19 -23.90 7.86
CA ALA A 30 -28.84 -25.01 7.15
C ALA A 30 -28.34 -25.16 5.70
N GLY A 31 -27.67 -26.28 5.42
CA GLY A 31 -27.10 -26.60 4.10
C GLY A 31 -25.95 -25.70 3.65
N THR A 32 -25.37 -24.91 4.55
CA THR A 32 -24.22 -24.04 4.28
C THR A 32 -22.92 -24.79 4.53
N ARG A 33 -22.04 -24.81 3.54
CA ARG A 33 -20.68 -25.34 3.69
C ARG A 33 -19.71 -24.22 4.00
N ILE A 34 -18.80 -24.46 4.92
CA ILE A 34 -17.66 -23.57 5.17
C ILE A 34 -16.47 -24.06 4.36
N ARG A 35 -15.79 -23.14 3.68
CA ARG A 35 -14.59 -23.42 2.88
C ARG A 35 -13.56 -22.36 3.20
N VAL A 36 -12.33 -22.76 3.50
CA VAL A 36 -11.20 -21.86 3.50
C VAL A 36 -10.58 -21.82 2.10
N VAL A 37 -10.17 -20.63 1.69
CA VAL A 37 -9.35 -20.42 0.48
C VAL A 37 -8.19 -19.50 0.84
N GLU A 38 -7.19 -19.49 -0.03
CA GLU A 38 -5.87 -18.90 0.23
C GLU A 38 -5.91 -17.37 0.25
N ASN A 39 -6.66 -16.76 -0.68
CA ASN A 39 -6.70 -15.32 -0.89
C ASN A 39 -8.05 -14.84 -1.47
N LEU A 40 -8.17 -13.53 -1.71
CA LEU A 40 -9.41 -12.93 -2.24
C LEU A 40 -9.72 -13.37 -3.68
N ASP A 41 -8.72 -13.62 -4.52
CA ASP A 41 -8.92 -14.03 -5.91
C ASP A 41 -9.55 -15.43 -6.00
N ALA A 42 -9.05 -16.37 -5.18
CA ALA A 42 -9.66 -17.69 -5.03
C ALA A 42 -11.12 -17.59 -4.55
N ALA A 43 -11.41 -16.68 -3.62
CA ALA A 43 -12.77 -16.45 -3.14
C ALA A 43 -13.69 -15.89 -4.25
N TYR A 44 -13.22 -14.93 -5.04
CA TYR A 44 -13.96 -14.38 -6.17
C TYR A 44 -14.28 -15.45 -7.23
N ALA A 45 -13.34 -16.36 -7.51
CA ALA A 45 -13.57 -17.49 -8.40
C ALA A 45 -14.72 -18.40 -7.92
N VAL A 46 -14.81 -18.65 -6.60
CA VAL A 46 -15.92 -19.43 -6.03
C VAL A 46 -17.27 -18.71 -6.24
N VAL A 47 -17.33 -17.41 -5.97
CA VAL A 47 -18.56 -16.63 -6.14
C VAL A 47 -18.98 -16.51 -7.59
N ALA A 48 -18.04 -16.29 -8.50
CA ALA A 48 -18.38 -16.20 -9.92
C ALA A 48 -19.01 -17.48 -10.45
N ARG A 49 -18.59 -18.65 -9.94
CA ARG A 49 -19.19 -19.94 -10.30
C ARG A 49 -20.54 -20.18 -9.62
N LYS A 50 -20.68 -19.82 -8.35
CA LYS A 50 -21.87 -20.19 -7.54
C LYS A 50 -22.95 -19.13 -7.49
N GLY A 51 -22.61 -17.88 -7.80
CA GLY A 51 -23.46 -16.72 -7.56
C GLY A 51 -23.55 -16.32 -6.07
N PRO A 52 -24.16 -15.16 -5.79
CA PRO A 52 -24.35 -14.66 -4.43
C PRO A 52 -25.36 -15.49 -3.62
N ASP A 53 -25.16 -15.62 -2.31
CA ASP A 53 -26.19 -16.19 -1.43
C ASP A 53 -27.21 -15.13 -0.99
N HIS A 54 -28.45 -15.25 -1.49
CA HIS A 54 -29.53 -14.30 -1.17
C HIS A 54 -30.02 -14.36 0.28
N ARG A 55 -29.79 -15.47 1.01
CA ARG A 55 -30.19 -15.59 2.43
C ARG A 55 -29.51 -14.55 3.31
N TRP A 56 -28.37 -14.04 2.86
CA TRP A 56 -27.57 -13.06 3.57
C TRP A 56 -28.05 -11.61 3.42
N LYS A 57 -29.07 -11.34 2.59
CA LYS A 57 -29.66 -9.99 2.46
C LYS A 57 -30.25 -9.48 3.78
N THR A 58 -30.82 -10.38 4.58
CA THR A 58 -31.45 -10.05 5.87
C THR A 58 -30.59 -10.44 7.07
N ILE A 59 -29.30 -10.75 6.88
CA ILE A 59 -28.51 -11.32 7.98
C ILE A 59 -28.29 -10.34 9.15
N ALA A 60 -28.19 -9.05 8.85
CA ALA A 60 -28.06 -7.99 9.86
C ALA A 60 -29.31 -7.86 10.74
N THR A 61 -30.49 -8.17 10.20
CA THR A 61 -31.76 -8.10 10.95
C THR A 61 -32.00 -9.34 11.81
N ARG A 62 -31.18 -10.39 11.67
CA ARG A 62 -31.29 -11.65 12.40
C ARG A 62 -30.26 -11.71 13.54
N HIS A 63 -30.27 -10.73 14.43
CA HIS A 63 -29.30 -10.64 15.53
C HIS A 63 -29.80 -11.35 16.79
N SER A 64 -28.89 -12.05 17.46
CA SER A 64 -29.08 -12.53 18.83
C SER A 64 -28.39 -11.55 19.78
N GLY A 65 -29.08 -11.11 20.84
CA GLY A 65 -28.50 -10.23 21.87
C GLY A 65 -27.23 -10.81 22.54
N ALA A 66 -27.07 -12.14 22.52
CA ALA A 66 -25.92 -12.83 23.11
C ALA A 66 -24.61 -12.66 22.29
N ASP A 67 -24.71 -12.29 21.01
CA ASP A 67 -23.59 -12.21 20.06
C ASP A 67 -22.91 -10.81 20.05
N PHE A 68 -23.37 -9.85 20.87
CA PHE A 68 -22.76 -8.51 20.88
C PHE A 68 -21.43 -8.46 21.65
N PRO A 69 -20.33 -8.02 21.02
CA PRO A 69 -19.05 -7.88 21.71
C PRO A 69 -19.12 -6.79 22.81
N PRO A 70 -18.38 -6.96 23.92
CA PRO A 70 -18.24 -5.89 24.91
C PRO A 70 -17.55 -4.67 24.29
N ALA A 71 -17.94 -3.46 24.73
CA ALA A 71 -17.54 -2.20 24.12
C ALA A 71 -16.02 -2.00 24.11
N HIS A 72 -15.40 -2.10 22.92
CA HIS A 72 -13.97 -1.80 22.71
C HIS A 72 -13.67 -1.19 21.34
N ALA A 73 -12.47 -0.61 21.27
CA ALA A 73 -12.00 0.42 20.36
C ALA A 73 -12.01 0.06 18.86
N ILE A 74 -12.30 1.08 18.07
CA ILE A 74 -12.29 1.07 16.61
C ILE A 74 -10.85 1.28 16.13
N VAL A 75 -10.27 0.28 15.46
CA VAL A 75 -8.97 0.42 14.76
C VAL A 75 -9.26 0.55 13.25
N PRO A 76 -8.56 1.44 12.51
CA PRO A 76 -8.95 1.74 11.15
C PRO A 76 -8.60 0.60 10.20
N ALA A 77 -9.64 0.03 9.59
CA ALA A 77 -9.59 -0.93 8.49
C ALA A 77 -9.19 -0.30 7.14
N VAL A 78 -8.40 0.78 7.13
CA VAL A 78 -8.10 1.55 5.90
C VAL A 78 -7.21 0.75 4.97
N ALA A 79 -6.12 0.17 5.49
CA ALA A 79 -5.20 -0.63 4.67
C ALA A 79 -5.80 -1.98 4.25
N GLU A 80 -6.54 -2.66 5.13
CA GLU A 80 -7.32 -3.84 4.75
C GLU A 80 -8.36 -3.50 3.66
N ARG A 81 -8.98 -2.33 3.73
CA ARG A 81 -9.88 -1.84 2.68
C ARG A 81 -9.14 -1.55 1.39
N GLN A 82 -7.97 -0.92 1.43
CA GLN A 82 -7.14 -0.69 0.25
C GLN A 82 -6.74 -2.01 -0.42
N ALA A 83 -6.32 -3.01 0.36
CA ALA A 83 -6.01 -4.35 -0.12
C ALA A 83 -7.23 -5.00 -0.81
N TYR A 84 -8.41 -4.95 -0.17
CA TYR A 84 -9.65 -5.44 -0.74
C TYR A 84 -10.05 -4.71 -2.04
N ASP A 85 -10.04 -3.38 -2.03
CA ASP A 85 -10.42 -2.55 -3.17
C ASP A 85 -9.45 -2.74 -4.35
N HIS A 86 -8.16 -3.02 -4.07
CA HIS A 86 -7.19 -3.39 -5.10
C HIS A 86 -7.45 -4.79 -5.67
N ALA A 87 -7.60 -5.81 -4.82
CA ALA A 87 -7.91 -7.19 -5.25
C ALA A 87 -9.17 -7.23 -6.13
N LEU A 88 -10.24 -6.54 -5.73
CA LEU A 88 -11.47 -6.45 -6.51
C LEU A 88 -11.25 -5.80 -7.89
N ARG A 89 -10.42 -4.74 -7.96
CA ARG A 89 -10.07 -4.08 -9.23
C ARG A 89 -9.30 -5.02 -10.15
N MET A 90 -8.33 -5.76 -9.61
CA MET A 90 -7.53 -6.73 -10.36
C MET A 90 -8.41 -7.86 -10.91
N TYR A 91 -9.27 -8.42 -10.06
CA TYR A 91 -10.24 -9.42 -10.48
C TYR A 91 -11.13 -8.95 -11.65
N HIS A 92 -11.68 -7.73 -11.56
CA HIS A 92 -12.48 -7.16 -12.64
C HIS A 92 -11.71 -6.90 -13.94
N ARG A 93 -10.40 -6.60 -13.87
CA ARG A 93 -9.55 -6.43 -15.07
C ARG A 93 -9.26 -7.77 -15.75
N ALA A 94 -9.11 -8.84 -14.98
CA ALA A 94 -8.83 -10.18 -15.50
C ALA A 94 -10.05 -10.84 -16.17
N GLN A 95 -11.25 -10.34 -15.90
CA GLN A 95 -12.48 -10.89 -16.47
C GLN A 95 -12.71 -10.47 -17.93
N PRO A 96 -13.08 -11.41 -18.82
CA PRO A 96 -13.53 -11.09 -20.16
C PRO A 96 -14.73 -10.13 -20.14
N ALA A 97 -14.75 -9.15 -21.06
CA ALA A 97 -15.84 -8.18 -21.17
C ALA A 97 -17.23 -8.83 -21.33
N SER A 98 -17.28 -10.07 -21.85
CA SER A 98 -18.51 -10.86 -22.05
C SER A 98 -19.17 -11.37 -20.78
N ILE A 99 -18.45 -11.47 -19.65
CA ILE A 99 -19.01 -11.95 -18.37
C ILE A 99 -19.75 -10.82 -17.62
N GLY A 100 -19.63 -9.57 -18.10
CA GLY A 100 -20.21 -8.40 -17.46
C GLY A 100 -19.50 -8.06 -16.15
N ARG A 101 -19.40 -6.76 -15.83
CA ARG A 101 -18.90 -6.36 -14.50
C ARG A 101 -19.93 -6.77 -13.46
N SER A 102 -19.62 -7.82 -12.71
CA SER A 102 -20.44 -8.33 -11.62
C SER A 102 -20.54 -7.33 -10.47
N TRP A 103 -21.38 -6.31 -10.64
CA TRP A 103 -21.61 -5.22 -9.67
C TRP A 103 -21.98 -5.76 -8.27
N TRP A 104 -22.54 -6.97 -8.20
CA TRP A 104 -22.90 -7.64 -6.96
C TRP A 104 -21.70 -8.15 -6.13
N LEU A 105 -20.49 -8.25 -6.70
CA LEU A 105 -19.31 -8.73 -5.96
C LEU A 105 -18.95 -7.82 -4.77
N ARG A 106 -19.21 -6.52 -4.90
CA ARG A 106 -19.04 -5.56 -3.78
C ARG A 106 -19.92 -5.87 -2.58
N HIS A 107 -21.02 -6.58 -2.81
CA HIS A 107 -21.97 -6.91 -1.78
C HIS A 107 -21.72 -8.32 -1.24
N VAL A 108 -21.04 -9.23 -1.92
CA VAL A 108 -20.84 -10.60 -1.38
C VAL A 108 -19.70 -10.72 -0.39
N VAL A 109 -18.72 -9.82 -0.46
CA VAL A 109 -17.57 -9.82 0.45
C VAL A 109 -17.92 -9.09 1.74
N VAL A 110 -17.56 -9.73 2.84
CA VAL A 110 -17.85 -9.30 4.19
C VAL A 110 -16.54 -9.21 4.96
N SER A 111 -16.13 -7.99 5.30
CA SER A 111 -14.92 -7.78 6.12
C SER A 111 -15.15 -8.26 7.56
N ALA A 112 -14.25 -9.09 8.08
CA ALA A 112 -14.25 -9.48 9.49
C ALA A 112 -13.99 -8.26 10.39
N ALA A 113 -13.20 -7.28 9.94
CA ALA A 113 -12.97 -6.01 10.65
C ALA A 113 -14.25 -5.18 10.84
N HIS A 114 -15.20 -5.30 9.92
CA HIS A 114 -16.51 -4.67 10.07
C HIS A 114 -17.40 -5.47 11.03
N TRP A 115 -17.45 -6.80 10.86
CA TRP A 115 -18.35 -7.66 11.62
C TRP A 115 -17.93 -7.97 13.05
N GLN A 116 -16.65 -7.81 13.39
CA GLN A 116 -16.18 -7.92 14.79
C GLN A 116 -16.90 -6.95 15.73
N ARG A 117 -17.56 -5.89 15.22
CA ARG A 117 -18.37 -4.94 16.01
C ARG A 117 -19.76 -5.48 16.35
N PHE A 118 -20.22 -6.47 15.61
CA PHE A 118 -21.59 -6.99 15.64
C PHE A 118 -21.68 -8.46 15.99
N SER A 119 -20.53 -9.15 16.15
CA SER A 119 -20.46 -10.56 16.53
C SER A 119 -19.21 -10.86 17.36
N LYS A 120 -19.39 -11.51 18.51
CA LYS A 120 -18.31 -12.06 19.34
C LYS A 120 -17.55 -13.15 18.60
N ALA A 121 -18.28 -14.05 17.93
CA ALA A 121 -17.68 -15.15 17.17
C ALA A 121 -16.76 -14.62 16.07
N ILE A 122 -17.18 -13.58 15.34
CA ILE A 122 -16.34 -12.96 14.30
C ILE A 122 -15.17 -12.17 14.89
N ASN A 123 -15.35 -11.52 16.04
CA ASN A 123 -14.24 -10.88 16.75
C ASN A 123 -13.15 -11.89 17.13
N THR A 124 -13.53 -13.03 17.72
CA THR A 124 -12.59 -14.11 18.04
C THR A 124 -12.01 -14.74 16.77
N ALA A 125 -12.81 -14.96 15.73
CA ALA A 125 -12.30 -15.52 14.46
C ALA A 125 -11.23 -14.60 13.83
N ARG A 126 -11.41 -13.28 13.94
CA ARG A 126 -10.42 -12.30 13.49
C ARG A 126 -9.13 -12.34 14.29
N GLN A 127 -9.20 -12.57 15.60
CA GLN A 127 -8.00 -12.79 16.44
C GLN A 127 -7.25 -14.07 16.03
N HIS A 128 -7.94 -15.04 15.42
CA HIS A 128 -7.35 -16.23 14.82
C HIS A 128 -7.01 -16.08 13.33
N GLY A 129 -6.91 -14.85 12.83
CA GLY A 129 -6.41 -14.55 11.49
C GLY A 129 -7.47 -14.44 10.40
N LEU A 130 -8.78 -14.42 10.70
CA LEU A 130 -9.81 -14.19 9.67
C LEU A 130 -9.77 -12.75 9.13
N GLY A 131 -9.62 -12.59 7.80
CA GLY A 131 -9.67 -11.32 7.11
C GLY A 131 -11.07 -11.01 6.54
N TRP A 132 -11.57 -11.91 5.70
CA TRP A 132 -12.87 -11.74 5.03
C TRP A 132 -13.68 -13.04 5.00
N MET A 133 -15.00 -12.87 4.93
CA MET A 133 -15.96 -13.90 4.60
C MET A 133 -16.64 -13.55 3.28
N ILE A 134 -16.87 -14.54 2.43
CA ILE A 134 -17.46 -14.35 1.12
C ILE A 134 -18.67 -15.27 1.00
N ARG A 135 -19.78 -14.68 0.53
CA ARG A 135 -21.12 -15.28 0.56
C ARG A 135 -21.50 -15.83 -0.80
N ALA A 136 -21.11 -17.07 -1.06
CA ALA A 136 -21.47 -17.81 -2.27
C ALA A 136 -22.68 -18.70 -2.01
N HIS A 137 -23.48 -19.02 -3.04
CA HIS A 137 -24.69 -19.85 -2.86
C HIS A 137 -24.39 -21.14 -2.07
N LYS A 138 -24.93 -21.24 -0.85
CA LYS A 138 -24.71 -22.35 0.11
C LYS A 138 -23.26 -22.58 0.54
N ASP A 139 -22.39 -21.60 0.35
CA ASP A 139 -20.99 -21.64 0.73
C ASP A 139 -20.60 -20.33 1.45
N VAL A 140 -19.97 -20.45 2.62
CA VAL A 140 -19.27 -19.35 3.28
C VAL A 140 -17.79 -19.58 3.09
N VAL A 141 -17.19 -18.75 2.25
CA VAL A 141 -15.78 -18.82 1.90
C VAL A 141 -15.00 -17.91 2.84
N LEU A 142 -14.00 -18.45 3.52
CA LEU A 142 -13.17 -17.78 4.50
C LEU A 142 -11.83 -17.45 3.88
N VAL A 143 -11.38 -16.21 4.04
CA VAL A 143 -10.09 -15.74 3.53
C VAL A 143 -9.24 -15.27 4.72
N PRO A 144 -8.03 -15.82 4.87
CA PRO A 144 -7.05 -15.35 5.85
C PRO A 144 -6.74 -13.87 5.70
N ARG A 145 -6.42 -13.22 6.83
CA ARG A 145 -5.92 -11.86 6.86
C ARG A 145 -4.47 -11.86 6.33
N PRO A 146 -4.13 -11.01 5.34
CA PRO A 146 -2.76 -10.88 4.88
C PRO A 146 -1.90 -10.17 5.92
N ALA A 147 -0.60 -10.37 5.83
CA ALA A 147 0.37 -9.46 6.41
C ALA A 147 0.29 -8.11 5.68
N LEU A 148 0.30 -7.02 6.45
CA LEU A 148 0.27 -5.66 5.94
C LEU A 148 1.52 -4.91 6.39
N ARG A 149 2.19 -4.26 5.45
CA ARG A 149 3.40 -3.45 5.68
C ARG A 149 3.11 -1.99 5.38
N TYR A 150 3.70 -1.11 6.18
CA TYR A 150 3.37 0.30 6.21
C TYR A 150 4.61 1.16 6.14
N LEU A 151 4.43 2.35 5.57
CA LEU A 151 5.45 3.38 5.60
C LEU A 151 5.69 3.81 7.05
N GLU A 152 6.96 3.92 7.43
CA GLU A 152 7.35 4.35 8.76
C GLU A 152 6.76 5.74 9.10
N GLY A 153 6.24 5.89 10.31
CA GLY A 153 5.56 7.12 10.74
C GLY A 153 4.18 7.38 10.13
N SER A 154 3.72 6.55 9.18
CA SER A 154 2.44 6.73 8.47
C SER A 154 1.55 5.47 8.52
N PRO A 155 1.03 5.09 9.72
CA PRO A 155 0.17 3.92 9.86
C PRO A 155 -1.08 4.05 8.98
N GLY A 156 -1.34 3.04 8.15
CA GLY A 156 -2.45 3.03 7.19
C GLY A 156 -2.06 3.35 5.75
N LEU A 157 -0.82 3.75 5.49
CA LEU A 157 -0.27 3.88 4.14
C LEU A 157 0.55 2.63 3.79
N LEU A 158 0.03 1.79 2.89
CA LEU A 158 0.69 0.55 2.47
C LEU A 158 2.00 0.85 1.74
N ASP A 159 3.08 0.24 2.19
CA ASP A 159 4.41 0.44 1.64
C ASP A 159 5.34 -0.70 2.09
N ASP A 160 6.18 -1.17 1.15
CA ASP A 160 7.41 -1.90 1.47
C ASP A 160 8.38 -1.64 0.31
N ASP A 161 9.55 -1.09 0.60
CA ASP A 161 10.61 -0.84 -0.37
C ASP A 161 11.83 -1.76 -0.17
N SER A 162 11.68 -2.78 0.67
CA SER A 162 12.71 -3.79 0.96
C SER A 162 12.72 -4.95 -0.03
N GLY A 163 11.83 -4.92 -1.03
CA GLY A 163 11.65 -5.97 -2.02
C GLY A 163 10.49 -6.94 -1.73
N ARG A 164 9.74 -6.76 -0.62
CA ARG A 164 8.60 -7.62 -0.29
C ARG A 164 7.29 -7.00 -0.76
N MET A 165 6.23 -7.80 -0.73
CA MET A 165 4.88 -7.31 -0.99
C MET A 165 4.37 -6.51 0.21
N ALA A 166 3.72 -5.38 -0.01
CA ALA A 166 3.12 -4.62 1.09
C ALA A 166 1.86 -5.30 1.65
N VAL A 167 1.20 -6.13 0.83
CA VAL A 167 0.10 -7.01 1.20
C VAL A 167 0.48 -8.42 0.81
N GLU A 168 0.57 -9.35 1.77
CA GLU A 168 1.03 -10.72 1.51
C GLU A 168 0.14 -11.74 2.23
N TRP A 169 -0.46 -12.66 1.48
CA TRP A 169 -1.25 -13.77 2.02
C TRP A 169 -0.36 -14.95 2.44
N PRO A 170 -0.86 -15.88 3.29
CA PRO A 170 -0.08 -17.04 3.75
C PRO A 170 0.42 -17.96 2.63
N ASP A 171 -0.19 -17.92 1.45
CA ASP A 171 0.23 -18.66 0.26
C ASP A 171 1.41 -18.01 -0.50
N GLY A 172 1.90 -16.85 -0.03
CA GLY A 172 2.97 -16.09 -0.68
C GLY A 172 2.51 -15.19 -1.83
N THR A 173 1.19 -15.13 -2.10
CA THR A 173 0.63 -14.19 -3.09
C THR A 173 0.36 -12.84 -2.46
N GLY A 174 0.23 -11.79 -3.28
CA GLY A 174 0.08 -10.45 -2.74
C GLY A 174 0.25 -9.32 -3.74
N PHE A 175 0.43 -8.13 -3.19
CA PHE A 175 0.53 -6.89 -3.95
C PHE A 175 1.67 -6.02 -3.44
N HIS A 176 2.41 -5.43 -4.38
CA HIS A 176 3.41 -4.42 -4.08
C HIS A 176 2.75 -3.05 -3.99
N PHE A 177 3.13 -2.29 -2.96
CA PHE A 177 2.76 -0.89 -2.82
C PHE A 177 4.00 -0.08 -2.48
N LEU A 178 4.08 1.11 -3.05
CA LEU A 178 5.00 2.16 -2.64
C LEU A 178 4.16 3.40 -2.33
N ARG A 179 4.30 3.93 -1.12
CA ARG A 179 3.63 5.13 -0.60
C ARG A 179 2.11 5.11 -0.85
N GLY A 180 1.48 3.96 -0.61
CA GLY A 180 0.03 3.75 -0.80
C GLY A 180 -0.41 3.54 -2.24
N THR A 181 0.51 3.58 -3.20
CA THR A 181 0.22 3.37 -4.62
C THR A 181 0.55 1.93 -5.01
N PRO A 182 -0.41 1.17 -5.58
CA PRO A 182 -0.14 -0.19 -6.03
C PRO A 182 0.75 -0.19 -7.27
N ILE A 183 1.79 -1.01 -7.25
CA ILE A 183 2.77 -1.13 -8.33
C ILE A 183 2.75 -2.57 -8.85
N ASP A 184 2.79 -2.73 -10.18
CA ASP A 184 2.98 -4.04 -10.80
C ASP A 184 4.32 -4.66 -10.37
N ALA A 185 4.39 -5.97 -10.20
CA ALA A 185 5.57 -6.64 -9.65
C ALA A 185 6.86 -6.38 -10.45
N GLU A 186 6.77 -6.37 -11.78
CA GLU A 186 7.94 -6.13 -12.64
C GLU A 186 8.40 -4.67 -12.52
N LEU A 187 7.46 -3.72 -12.59
CA LEU A 187 7.77 -2.31 -12.44
C LEU A 187 8.27 -1.98 -11.03
N TYR A 188 7.71 -2.60 -10.00
CA TYR A 188 8.12 -2.43 -8.60
C TYR A 188 9.59 -2.80 -8.44
N LYS A 189 10.00 -3.96 -8.97
CA LYS A 189 11.39 -4.40 -8.93
C LYS A 189 12.31 -3.40 -9.64
N GLN A 190 11.93 -2.92 -10.82
CA GLN A 190 12.71 -1.93 -11.55
C GLN A 190 12.85 -0.59 -10.80
N ILE A 191 11.83 -0.20 -10.03
CA ILE A 191 11.86 1.01 -9.18
C ILE A 191 12.79 0.80 -7.99
N VAL A 192 12.56 -0.24 -7.17
CA VAL A 192 13.31 -0.47 -5.92
C VAL A 192 14.77 -0.81 -6.18
N ASP A 193 15.07 -1.56 -7.24
CA ASP A 193 16.46 -1.87 -7.65
C ASP A 193 17.14 -0.67 -8.34
N GLY A 194 16.45 0.47 -8.50
CA GLY A 194 17.00 1.66 -9.14
C GLY A 194 17.43 1.40 -10.58
N GLN A 195 16.60 0.74 -11.40
CA GLN A 195 16.95 0.33 -12.77
C GLN A 195 16.33 1.23 -13.86
N LEU A 196 15.44 2.14 -13.48
CA LEU A 196 14.73 2.99 -14.43
C LEU A 196 15.55 4.21 -14.87
N SER A 197 15.60 4.43 -16.18
CA SER A 197 16.05 5.71 -16.74
C SER A 197 14.94 6.78 -16.65
N LEU A 198 15.30 8.06 -16.69
CA LEU A 198 14.32 9.16 -16.73
C LEU A 198 13.33 9.02 -17.89
N ARG A 199 13.79 8.50 -19.04
CA ARG A 199 12.93 8.21 -20.20
C ARG A 199 11.92 7.10 -19.88
N ALA A 200 12.35 6.04 -19.19
CA ALA A 200 11.46 4.95 -18.77
C ALA A 200 10.43 5.44 -17.75
N VAL A 201 10.86 6.25 -16.76
CA VAL A 201 9.95 6.92 -15.82
C VAL A 201 8.91 7.74 -16.57
N THR A 202 9.31 8.55 -17.55
CA THR A 202 8.37 9.35 -18.37
C THR A 202 7.33 8.51 -19.13
N ALA A 203 7.67 7.27 -19.49
CA ALA A 203 6.78 6.38 -20.23
C ALA A 203 5.67 5.78 -19.36
N ILE A 204 5.88 5.65 -18.05
CA ILE A 204 4.88 5.17 -17.08
C ILE A 204 3.59 5.98 -17.25
N ALA A 205 2.45 5.30 -17.25
CA ALA A 205 1.16 5.93 -17.57
C ALA A 205 0.58 6.78 -16.43
N ASP A 206 0.70 6.28 -15.21
CA ASP A 206 0.17 6.89 -13.99
C ASP A 206 1.12 7.95 -13.42
N ALA A 207 0.59 9.12 -13.04
CA ALA A 207 1.39 10.24 -12.55
C ALA A 207 1.96 10.00 -11.15
N ASP A 208 1.21 9.33 -10.27
CA ASP A 208 1.66 9.01 -8.91
C ASP A 208 2.81 8.00 -8.98
N VAL A 209 2.67 6.98 -9.83
CA VAL A 209 3.73 6.00 -10.08
C VAL A 209 4.98 6.66 -10.70
N ARG A 210 4.81 7.65 -11.59
CA ARG A 210 5.94 8.44 -12.11
C ARG A 210 6.67 9.18 -11.01
N SER A 211 5.92 9.87 -10.14
CA SER A 211 6.50 10.63 -9.03
C SER A 211 7.24 9.73 -8.04
N ILE A 212 6.70 8.54 -7.76
CA ILE A 212 7.36 7.53 -6.92
C ILE A 212 8.62 7.01 -7.62
N ALA A 213 8.53 6.60 -8.88
CA ALA A 213 9.68 6.06 -9.60
C ALA A 213 10.83 7.09 -9.69
N LEU A 214 10.51 8.38 -9.85
CA LEU A 214 11.50 9.46 -9.85
C LEU A 214 12.24 9.56 -8.51
N SER A 215 11.57 9.30 -7.37
CA SER A 215 12.19 9.40 -6.05
C SER A 215 13.21 8.31 -5.75
N TYR A 216 13.20 7.20 -6.48
CA TYR A 216 14.14 6.08 -6.36
C TYR A 216 15.34 6.18 -7.33
N MET A 217 15.40 7.21 -8.18
CA MET A 217 16.49 7.34 -9.13
C MET A 217 17.81 7.70 -8.42
N SER A 218 18.90 7.03 -8.82
CA SER A 218 20.24 7.31 -8.30
C SER A 218 20.83 8.59 -8.89
N PHE A 219 21.84 9.14 -8.22
CA PHE A 219 22.56 10.32 -8.69
C PHE A 219 23.11 10.14 -10.12
N GLN A 220 23.72 8.98 -10.39
CA GLN A 220 24.23 8.64 -11.72
C GLN A 220 23.12 8.68 -12.78
N GLN A 221 21.94 8.15 -12.48
CA GLN A 221 20.81 8.14 -13.42
C GLN A 221 20.24 9.53 -13.67
N LEU A 222 20.24 10.37 -12.63
CA LEU A 222 19.74 11.74 -12.72
C LEU A 222 20.70 12.68 -13.43
N THR A 223 21.99 12.38 -13.49
CA THR A 223 23.01 13.23 -14.16
C THR A 223 23.40 12.72 -15.54
N SER A 224 23.33 11.42 -15.77
CA SER A 224 23.73 10.81 -17.05
C SER A 224 22.71 11.09 -18.15
N ARG A 225 23.07 11.97 -19.09
CA ARG A 225 22.30 12.24 -20.33
C ARG A 225 20.89 12.81 -20.10
N THR A 226 20.62 13.37 -18.92
CA THR A 226 19.37 14.07 -18.59
C THR A 226 19.46 15.58 -18.80
N GLY A 227 20.69 16.13 -18.83
CA GLY A 227 20.92 17.57 -18.83
C GLY A 227 20.85 18.20 -17.45
N ALA A 228 20.94 17.41 -16.37
CA ALA A 228 21.05 17.96 -15.02
C ALA A 228 22.28 18.87 -14.88
N GLN A 229 22.10 20.00 -14.21
CA GLN A 229 23.12 21.04 -14.06
C GLN A 229 23.43 21.24 -12.58
N LEU A 230 24.72 21.17 -12.23
CA LEU A 230 25.20 21.62 -10.93
C LEU A 230 25.01 23.14 -10.81
N LEU A 231 24.30 23.57 -9.77
CA LEU A 231 24.02 24.98 -9.51
C LEU A 231 24.92 25.56 -8.42
N ASP A 232 25.16 24.79 -7.36
CA ASP A 232 25.89 25.23 -6.19
C ASP A 232 26.52 24.04 -5.44
N VAL A 233 27.60 24.29 -4.73
CA VAL A 233 28.22 23.33 -3.80
C VAL A 233 28.40 24.04 -2.47
N GLY A 234 27.69 23.56 -1.45
CA GLY A 234 27.73 24.09 -0.10
C GLY A 234 29.11 23.90 0.54
N VAL A 235 29.39 24.70 1.57
CA VAL A 235 30.60 24.61 2.39
C VAL A 235 30.76 23.24 3.07
N ARG A 236 29.67 22.49 3.28
CA ARG A 236 29.65 21.12 3.80
C ARG A 236 29.72 20.04 2.72
N GLY A 237 29.91 20.42 1.45
CA GLY A 237 30.04 19.50 0.33
C GLY A 237 28.72 19.04 -0.30
N THR A 238 27.57 19.45 0.22
CA THR A 238 26.27 19.22 -0.41
C THR A 238 26.22 19.89 -1.77
N ALA A 239 25.93 19.14 -2.84
CA ALA A 239 25.86 19.65 -4.20
C ALA A 239 24.42 19.77 -4.68
N LEU A 240 23.98 20.98 -5.04
CA LEU A 240 22.64 21.26 -5.53
C LEU A 240 22.59 21.17 -7.06
N TYR A 241 21.69 20.34 -7.58
CA TYR A 241 21.46 20.17 -9.00
C TYR A 241 20.07 20.65 -9.41
N ARG A 242 19.97 21.10 -10.67
CA ARG A 242 18.71 21.34 -11.37
C ARG A 242 18.54 20.32 -12.49
N LEU A 243 17.43 19.62 -12.49
CA LEU A 243 17.05 18.63 -13.49
C LEU A 243 15.98 19.20 -14.43
N PRO A 244 16.23 19.36 -15.74
CA PRO A 244 15.16 19.60 -16.70
C PRO A 244 14.23 18.39 -16.77
N LEU A 245 12.93 18.62 -16.67
CA LEU A 245 11.93 17.57 -16.68
C LEU A 245 11.39 17.34 -18.10
N PRO A 246 11.22 16.08 -18.52
CA PRO A 246 10.42 15.76 -19.69
C PRO A 246 9.02 16.33 -19.56
N GLY A 247 8.46 16.88 -20.65
CA GLY A 247 7.20 17.63 -20.62
C GLY A 247 6.00 16.86 -20.07
N ARG A 248 6.02 15.51 -20.08
CA ARG A 248 4.97 14.74 -19.41
C ARG A 248 5.08 14.82 -17.89
N ILE A 249 6.29 14.69 -17.33
CA ILE A 249 6.53 14.81 -15.89
C ILE A 249 6.27 16.25 -15.44
N ALA A 250 6.70 17.24 -16.21
CA ALA A 250 6.43 18.65 -15.91
C ALA A 250 4.91 18.96 -15.78
N ARG A 251 4.06 18.31 -16.59
CA ARG A 251 2.59 18.48 -16.54
C ARG A 251 1.92 17.84 -15.33
N ASP A 252 2.58 16.89 -14.66
CA ASP A 252 2.02 16.25 -13.46
C ASP A 252 2.11 17.14 -12.23
N ARG A 253 2.89 18.21 -12.31
CA ARG A 253 3.25 19.04 -11.16
C ARG A 253 2.19 20.07 -10.84
N SER A 254 2.25 20.53 -9.59
CA SER A 254 1.49 21.68 -9.13
C SER A 254 1.74 22.90 -10.03
N PRO A 255 0.69 23.67 -10.39
CA PRO A 255 0.85 24.89 -11.16
C PRO A 255 1.90 25.83 -10.54
N GLY A 256 2.79 26.36 -11.39
CA GLY A 256 3.85 27.28 -10.98
C GLY A 256 5.18 26.61 -10.59
N TYR A 257 5.27 25.27 -10.59
CA TYR A 257 6.52 24.55 -10.29
C TYR A 257 7.50 24.50 -11.49
N GLY A 258 7.02 24.85 -12.70
CA GLY A 258 7.84 24.96 -13.91
C GLY A 258 8.38 23.63 -14.44
N ASP A 259 9.27 23.73 -15.42
CA ASP A 259 9.79 22.58 -16.20
C ASP A 259 11.06 21.94 -15.59
N TYR A 260 11.38 22.26 -14.33
CA TYR A 260 12.60 21.81 -13.67
C TYR A 260 12.32 21.30 -12.27
N ASP A 261 13.05 20.26 -11.88
CA ASP A 261 13.19 19.86 -10.49
C ASP A 261 14.57 20.13 -9.93
N TYR A 262 14.66 20.06 -8.61
CA TYR A 262 15.90 20.28 -7.88
C TYR A 262 16.15 19.10 -6.95
N PHE A 263 17.40 18.71 -6.85
CA PHE A 263 17.82 17.69 -5.90
C PHE A 263 19.21 18.03 -5.37
N ILE A 264 19.45 17.67 -4.12
CA ILE A 264 20.77 17.73 -3.50
C ILE A 264 21.41 16.35 -3.54
N HIS A 265 22.72 16.33 -3.74
CA HIS A 265 23.56 15.15 -3.68
C HIS A 265 24.55 15.29 -2.53
N MET A 266 24.69 14.24 -1.73
CA MET A 266 25.60 14.19 -0.58
C MET A 266 26.18 12.80 -0.39
N HIS A 267 27.31 12.71 0.28
CA HIS A 267 27.89 11.45 0.73
C HIS A 267 27.55 11.24 2.20
N ASP A 268 27.32 9.98 2.61
CA ASP A 268 27.23 9.62 4.02
C ASP A 268 28.53 9.97 4.73
N ALA A 269 28.47 10.80 5.77
CA ALA A 269 29.64 11.18 6.56
C ALA A 269 30.32 9.95 7.19
N SER A 270 29.55 8.93 7.60
CA SER A 270 30.07 7.71 8.20
C SER A 270 30.47 6.64 7.18
N HIS A 271 29.99 6.74 5.93
CA HIS A 271 30.29 5.79 4.86
C HIS A 271 30.47 6.51 3.51
N PRO A 272 31.64 7.11 3.24
CA PRO A 272 31.84 7.97 2.06
C PRO A 272 31.50 7.34 0.70
N ASP A 273 31.47 6.01 0.61
CA ASP A 273 31.06 5.28 -0.61
C ASP A 273 29.53 5.24 -0.81
N ARG A 274 28.74 5.71 0.15
CA ARG A 274 27.28 5.80 0.07
C ARG A 274 26.88 7.21 -0.33
N GLU A 275 26.23 7.30 -1.48
CA GLU A 275 25.66 8.52 -2.02
C GLU A 275 24.16 8.58 -1.70
N PHE A 276 23.66 9.79 -1.40
CA PHE A 276 22.25 10.07 -1.22
C PHE A 276 21.79 11.17 -2.16
N VAL A 277 20.59 10.98 -2.70
CA VAL A 277 19.84 12.01 -3.43
C VAL A 277 18.63 12.38 -2.61
N GLU A 278 18.42 13.68 -2.43
CA GLU A 278 17.22 14.20 -1.80
C GLU A 278 16.56 15.27 -2.68
N TRP A 279 15.26 15.13 -2.91
CA TRP A 279 14.50 16.05 -3.74
C TRP A 279 14.14 17.31 -2.96
N VAL A 280 14.26 18.46 -3.62
CA VAL A 280 14.07 19.77 -3.00
C VAL A 280 12.82 20.44 -3.58
N ASP A 281 12.02 21.09 -2.73
CA ASP A 281 10.93 21.93 -3.21
C ASP A 281 11.49 22.99 -4.20
N PRO A 282 10.94 23.09 -5.43
CA PRO A 282 11.47 24.01 -6.44
C PRO A 282 11.53 25.47 -6.03
N ARG A 283 10.66 25.91 -5.10
CA ARG A 283 10.66 27.28 -4.59
C ARG A 283 11.91 27.56 -3.74
N ILE A 284 12.42 26.53 -3.06
CA ILE A 284 13.67 26.58 -2.31
C ILE A 284 14.86 26.41 -3.26
N GLY A 285 14.83 25.38 -4.11
CA GLY A 285 15.90 25.11 -5.08
C GLY A 285 16.17 26.27 -6.05
N ALA A 286 15.15 27.05 -6.41
CA ALA A 286 15.30 28.25 -7.22
C ALA A 286 16.18 29.35 -6.60
N ARG A 287 16.41 29.31 -5.27
CA ARG A 287 17.32 30.23 -4.57
C ARG A 287 18.79 29.91 -4.79
N ARG A 288 19.10 28.71 -5.33
CA ARG A 288 20.46 28.27 -5.71
C ARG A 288 21.46 28.31 -4.56
N ASP A 289 21.03 27.82 -3.41
CA ASP A 289 21.82 27.74 -2.19
C ASP A 289 21.71 26.32 -1.65
N ALA A 290 22.78 25.54 -1.76
CA ALA A 290 22.80 24.14 -1.37
C ALA A 290 22.61 23.95 0.14
N GLU A 291 23.17 24.85 0.96
CA GLU A 291 23.05 24.80 2.42
C GLU A 291 21.62 25.12 2.86
N LEU A 292 20.96 26.05 2.19
CA LEU A 292 19.55 26.33 2.43
C LEU A 292 18.65 25.14 2.07
N CYS A 293 18.95 24.45 0.96
CA CYS A 293 18.21 23.26 0.55
C CYS A 293 18.37 22.13 1.58
N GLN A 294 19.59 21.92 2.07
CA GLN A 294 19.89 20.93 3.11
C GLN A 294 19.20 21.27 4.44
N ALA A 295 19.25 22.53 4.88
CA ALA A 295 18.57 22.98 6.10
C ALA A 295 17.05 22.74 6.00
N HIS A 296 16.46 23.04 4.85
CA HIS A 296 15.04 22.80 4.59
C HIS A 296 14.67 21.30 4.63
N ALA A 297 15.51 20.43 4.08
CA ALA A 297 15.33 18.97 4.16
C ALA A 297 15.27 18.47 5.61
N PHE A 298 16.13 19.00 6.49
CA PHE A 298 16.10 18.69 7.93
C PHE A 298 15.00 19.42 8.72
N GLY A 299 14.26 20.34 8.09
CA GLY A 299 13.23 21.14 8.76
C GLY A 299 13.77 22.16 9.77
N ILE A 300 15.00 22.65 9.58
CA ILE A 300 15.67 23.63 10.43
C ILE A 300 16.05 24.90 9.65
N THR A 301 16.45 25.96 10.35
CA THR A 301 16.92 27.19 9.71
C THR A 301 18.34 27.03 9.16
N LEU A 302 18.71 27.87 8.19
CA LEU A 302 20.07 27.90 7.64
C LEU A 302 21.12 28.22 8.72
N GLN A 303 20.80 29.10 9.67
CA GLN A 303 21.71 29.43 10.76
C GLN A 303 21.95 28.24 11.70
N GLU A 304 20.88 27.54 12.08
CA GLU A 304 20.98 26.31 12.89
C GLU A 304 21.81 25.27 12.16
N TRP A 305 21.50 25.00 10.89
CA TRP A 305 22.24 24.04 10.07
C TRP A 305 23.74 24.35 10.00
N LEU A 306 24.11 25.59 9.72
CA LEU A 306 25.52 26.01 9.66
C LEU A 306 26.23 25.94 11.01
N SER A 307 25.48 26.00 12.12
CA SER A 307 26.03 25.92 13.49
C SER A 307 26.30 24.51 14.00
N ILE A 308 25.78 23.46 13.34
CA ILE A 308 26.00 22.05 13.76
C ILE A 308 27.47 21.68 13.52
N GLU A 309 28.28 21.46 14.57
CA GLU A 309 29.66 21.02 14.38
C GLU A 309 29.70 19.65 13.67
N GLN A 310 30.62 19.47 12.72
CA GLN A 310 30.83 18.16 12.08
C GLN A 310 31.39 17.20 13.14
N GLU A 311 30.56 16.27 13.64
CA GLU A 311 31.09 15.07 14.27
C GLU A 311 31.82 14.27 13.18
N GLY A 312 33.15 14.21 13.29
CA GLY A 312 34.03 13.46 12.39
C GLY A 312 34.07 11.98 12.69
#